data_AF-A0A1C5VRG0-F1
#
_entry.id   AF-A0A1C5VRG0-F1
#
_cell.length_a   1.000
_cell.length_b   1.000
_cell.length_c   1.000
_cell.angle_alpha   90.00
_cell.angle_beta   90.00
_cell.angle_gamma   90.00
#
_symmetry.space_group_name_H-M   'P 1'
#
loop_
_entity.id
_entity.type
_entity.pdbx_description
1 polymer ?
#
loop_
_entity_poly.entity_id
_entity_poly.type
_entity_poly.pdbx_seq_one_letter_code
_entity_poly.pdbx_strand_id
1 'polypeptide(L)' 'MVTEFGMSDASGNGQISTINTGKWLKRLDQTNVSYFCWSLTNKNESSALLAPGSSKTGKWKKKDLSEAGRYLRKKYRAKR' A
#
# COMPACT_ATOMS: atom_id res chain seq x y z
N MET A 1 -3.20 14.57 9.71
CA MET A 1 -2.80 13.16 9.50
C MET A 1 -3.84 12.48 8.63
N VAL A 2 -3.45 11.74 7.60
CA VAL A 2 -4.35 10.92 6.78
C VAL A 2 -4.40 9.52 7.40
N THR A 3 -5.43 9.22 8.17
CA THR A 3 -5.52 7.94 8.88
C THR A 3 -5.65 6.74 7.95
N GLU A 4 -6.13 6.94 6.72
CA GLU A 4 -6.29 5.87 5.74
C GLU A 4 -6.16 6.38 4.29
N PHE A 5 -5.49 5.61 3.43
CA PHE A 5 -5.56 5.74 1.98
C PHE A 5 -5.38 4.38 1.30
N GLY A 6 -5.95 4.22 0.11
CA GLY A 6 -5.79 3.03 -0.74
C GLY A 6 -5.06 3.33 -2.05
N MET A 7 -4.56 2.28 -2.70
CA MET A 7 -4.04 2.36 -4.08
C MET A 7 -5.10 2.01 -5.14
N SER A 8 -6.16 1.32 -4.72
CA SER A 8 -7.34 1.02 -5.52
C SER A 8 -8.27 2.23 -5.61
N ASP A 9 -9.35 2.10 -6.38
CA ASP A 9 -10.51 2.96 -6.22
C ASP A 9 -11.16 2.81 -4.82
N ALA A 10 -12.19 3.61 -4.57
CA ALA A 10 -12.88 3.68 -3.29
C ALA A 10 -13.60 2.38 -2.88
N SER A 11 -13.79 1.42 -3.79
CA SER A 11 -14.39 0.13 -3.46
C SER A 11 -13.44 -0.80 -2.70
N GLY A 12 -12.13 -0.50 -2.71
CA GLY A 12 -11.09 -1.37 -2.16
C GLY A 12 -10.67 -2.53 -3.09
N ASN A 13 -11.33 -2.69 -4.25
CA ASN A 13 -11.11 -3.82 -5.16
C ASN A 13 -10.94 -3.42 -6.64
N GLY A 14 -10.95 -2.13 -6.97
CA GLY A 14 -10.72 -1.67 -8.33
C GLY A 14 -9.27 -1.66 -8.78
N GLN A 15 -9.03 -0.96 -9.89
CA GLN A 15 -7.71 -0.82 -10.50
C GLN A 15 -6.74 -0.07 -9.57
N ILE A 16 -5.50 -0.56 -9.51
CA ILE A 16 -4.42 0.07 -8.76
C ILE A 16 -3.76 1.16 -9.62
N SER A 17 -3.50 2.34 -9.04
CA SER A 17 -2.80 3.41 -9.75
C SER A 17 -1.51 3.84 -9.04
N THR A 18 -0.37 3.29 -9.48
CA THR A 18 0.96 3.68 -8.98
C THR A 18 1.30 5.15 -9.26
N ILE A 19 0.78 5.72 -10.36
CA ILE A 19 0.97 7.12 -10.74
C ILE A 19 0.27 8.04 -9.74
N ASN A 20 -1.02 7.81 -9.48
CA ASN A 20 -1.80 8.66 -8.58
C ASN A 20 -1.33 8.49 -7.13
N THR A 21 -1.05 7.26 -6.69
CA THR A 21 -0.44 7.03 -5.38
C THR A 21 0.90 7.76 -5.25
N GLY A 22 1.73 7.77 -6.29
CA GLY A 22 3.00 8.49 -6.28
C GLY A 22 2.85 10.00 -6.09
N LYS A 23 1.91 10.62 -6.81
CA LYS A 23 1.56 12.05 -6.66
C LYS A 23 1.02 12.35 -5.26
N TRP A 24 0.13 11.51 -4.75
CA TRP A 24 -0.46 11.63 -3.42
C TRP A 24 0.61 11.59 -2.32
N LEU A 25 1.45 10.55 -2.32
CA LEU A 25 2.53 10.41 -1.34
C LEU A 25 3.48 11.61 -1.37
N LYS A 26 3.86 12.10 -2.58
CA LYS A 26 4.71 13.29 -2.72
C LYS A 26 4.05 14.53 -2.11
N ARG A 27 2.75 14.74 -2.34
CA ARG A 27 2.01 15.87 -1.77
C ARG A 27 1.99 15.81 -0.24
N LEU A 28 1.72 14.63 0.33
CA LEU A 28 1.67 14.46 1.78
C LEU A 28 3.05 14.67 2.44
N ASP A 29 4.12 14.22 1.78
CA ASP A 29 5.50 14.47 2.24
C ASP A 29 5.81 15.97 2.25
N GLN A 30 5.47 16.68 1.18
CA GLN A 30 5.73 18.11 1.05
C GLN A 30 5.01 18.94 2.13
N THR A 31 3.87 18.45 2.63
CA THR A 31 3.09 19.11 3.66
C THR A 31 3.32 18.53 5.07
N ASN A 32 4.30 17.64 5.25
CA ASN A 32 4.58 16.95 6.51
C ASN A 32 3.35 16.23 7.13
N VAL A 33 2.47 15.69 6.28
CA VAL A 33 1.28 14.97 6.73
C VAL A 33 1.60 13.48 6.83
N SER A 34 1.56 12.94 8.04
CA SER A 34 1.64 11.50 8.29
C SER A 34 0.44 10.76 7.67
N TYR A 35 0.66 9.51 7.22
CA TYR A 35 -0.38 8.70 6.59
C TYR A 35 -0.22 7.19 6.85
N PHE A 36 -1.33 6.43 6.73
CA PHE A 36 -1.34 4.96 6.82
C PHE A 36 -2.11 4.34 5.65
N CYS A 37 -1.59 3.26 5.07
CA CYS A 37 -2.23 2.60 3.93
C CYS A 37 -3.17 1.46 4.37
N TRP A 38 -4.36 1.44 3.78
CA TRP A 38 -5.26 0.29 3.78
C TRP A 38 -4.82 -0.75 2.73
N SER A 39 -4.56 -2.02 3.08
CA SER A 39 -4.49 -2.58 4.44
C SER A 39 -3.51 -3.75 4.54
N LEU A 40 -3.05 -4.05 5.76
CA LEU A 40 -2.22 -5.22 6.04
C LEU A 40 -3.08 -6.49 6.16
N THR A 41 -3.60 -6.94 5.03
CA THR A 41 -4.40 -8.16 4.90
C THR A 41 -3.89 -9.01 3.73
N ASN A 42 -4.30 -10.28 3.71
CA ASN A 42 -4.10 -11.21 2.61
C ASN A 42 -5.43 -11.59 1.92
N LYS A 43 -6.49 -10.80 2.14
CA LYS A 43 -7.75 -10.90 1.39
C LYS A 43 -7.46 -10.75 -0.10
N ASN A 44 -8.19 -11.50 -0.92
CA ASN A 44 -8.05 -11.44 -2.37
C ASN A 44 -8.73 -10.19 -2.94
N GLU A 45 -8.16 -9.02 -2.66
CA GLU A 45 -8.64 -7.72 -3.14
C GLU A 45 -7.46 -6.80 -3.47
N SER A 46 -7.67 -5.85 -4.39
CA SER A 46 -6.62 -4.96 -4.88
C SER A 46 -5.93 -4.11 -3.80
N SER A 47 -6.65 -3.73 -2.74
CA SER A 47 -6.09 -2.93 -1.64
C SER A 47 -5.25 -3.73 -0.62
N ALA A 48 -5.31 -5.07 -0.66
CA ALA A 48 -4.53 -5.90 0.25
C ALA A 48 -3.03 -5.74 -0.01
N LEU A 49 -2.22 -5.53 1.03
CA LEU A 49 -0.76 -5.41 0.90
C LEU A 49 -0.04 -6.77 0.82
N LEU A 50 -0.69 -7.85 1.24
CA LEU A 50 -0.13 -9.19 1.19
C LEU A 50 -0.84 -10.02 0.11
N ALA A 51 -0.09 -10.92 -0.53
CA ALA A 51 -0.66 -11.87 -1.47
C ALA A 51 -1.56 -12.89 -0.73
N PRO A 52 -2.61 -13.43 -1.37
CA PRO A 52 -3.39 -14.53 -0.81
C PRO A 52 -2.51 -15.71 -0.39
N GLY A 53 -2.82 -16.31 0.77
CA GLY A 53 -2.06 -17.45 1.32
C GLY A 53 -0.73 -17.08 1.99
N SER A 54 -0.39 -15.79 2.10
CA SER A 54 0.77 -15.33 2.88
C SER A 54 0.61 -15.61 4.38
N SER A 55 1.75 -15.77 5.07
CA SER A 55 1.80 -16.03 6.52
C SER A 55 1.14 -14.91 7.33
N LYS A 56 0.43 -15.27 8.40
CA LYS A 56 -0.20 -14.33 9.34
C LYS A 56 0.78 -13.72 10.35
N THR A 57 1.98 -14.29 10.49
CA THR A 57 2.95 -13.93 11.56
C THR A 57 4.16 -13.16 11.06
N GLY A 58 4.21 -12.78 9.77
CA GLY A 58 5.27 -11.96 9.20
C GLY A 58 6.34 -12.72 8.41
N LYS A 59 7.57 -12.16 8.36
CA LYS A 59 8.71 -12.63 7.54
C LYS A 59 8.41 -12.70 6.03
N TRP A 60 7.54 -11.81 5.55
CA TRP A 60 7.13 -11.73 4.15
C TRP A 60 8.32 -11.42 3.22
N LYS A 61 8.50 -12.30 2.22
CA LYS A 61 9.38 -12.09 1.08
C LYS A 61 8.65 -11.27 0.01
N LYS A 62 9.37 -10.81 -1.01
CA LYS A 62 8.78 -10.04 -2.12
C LYS A 62 7.59 -10.74 -2.79
N LYS A 63 7.60 -12.07 -2.85
CA LYS A 63 6.53 -12.90 -3.41
C LYS A 63 5.25 -12.93 -2.55
N ASP A 64 5.38 -12.66 -1.25
CA ASP A 64 4.25 -12.68 -0.31
C ASP A 64 3.54 -11.31 -0.25
N LEU A 65 4.03 -10.34 -1.02
CA LEU A 65 3.44 -9.00 -1.15
C LEU A 65 2.61 -8.94 -2.43
N SER A 66 1.45 -8.30 -2.35
CA SER A 66 0.65 -7.95 -3.52
C SER A 66 1.36 -6.91 -4.38
N GLU A 67 0.75 -6.53 -5.51
CA GLU A 67 1.24 -5.40 -6.31
C GLU A 67 1.30 -4.09 -5.49
N ALA A 68 0.21 -3.76 -4.79
CA ALA A 68 0.15 -2.60 -3.90
C ALA A 68 1.22 -2.66 -2.81
N GLY A 69 1.37 -3.82 -2.16
CA GLY A 69 2.36 -4.05 -1.11
C GLY A 69 3.80 -3.87 -1.60
N ARG A 70 4.13 -4.37 -2.79
CA ARG A 70 5.46 -4.19 -3.39
C ARG A 70 5.76 -2.71 -3.66
N TYR A 71 4.78 -1.98 -4.21
CA TYR A 71 4.94 -0.56 -4.52
C TYR A 71 5.14 0.28 -3.25
N LEU A 72 4.26 0.13 -2.26
CA LEU A 72 4.32 0.91 -1.02
C LEU A 72 5.56 0.59 -0.19
N ARG A 73 5.93 -0.69 -0.08
CA ARG A 73 7.18 -1.07 0.60
C ARG A 73 8.40 -0.43 -0.06
N LYS A 74 8.44 -0.32 -1.39
CA LYS A 74 9.51 0.39 -2.11
C LYS A 74 9.50 1.89 -1.75
N LYS A 75 8.34 2.54 -1.76
CA LYS A 75 8.20 3.96 -1.42
C LYS A 75 8.60 4.27 0.02
N TYR A 76 8.15 3.47 0.99
CA TYR A 76 8.43 3.71 2.41
C TYR A 76 9.91 3.51 2.74
N ARG A 77 10.58 2.51 2.15
CA ARG A 77 12.01 2.28 2.39
C ARG A 77 12.93 3.28 1.70
N ALA A 78 12.44 4.00 0.69
CA ALA A 78 13.19 5.07 0.02
C ALA A 78 13.21 6.38 0.82
N LYS A 79 12.29 6.55 1.78
CA LYS A 79 12.20 7.74 2.65
C LYS A 79 13.12 7.66 3.88
N ARG A 80 14.28 7.03 3.71
CA ARG A 80 15.29 6.92 4.78
C ARG A 80 16.03 8.23 4.96
#